data_AF-A0A975EJV0-F1
#
_entry.id   AF-A0A975EJV0-F1
#
_cell.length_a   1.000
_cell.length_b   1.000
_cell.length_c   1.000
_cell.angle_alpha   90.00
_cell.angle_beta   90.00
_cell.angle_gamma   90.00
#
_symmetry.space_group_name_H-M   'P 1'
#
loop_
_entity.id
_entity.type
_entity.pdbx_description
1 polymer ?
#
loop_
_entity_poly.entity_id
_entity_poly.type
_entity_poly.pdbx_seq_one_letter_code
_entity_poly.pdbx_strand_id
1 'polypeptide(L)'
;MFEKLEGQFPEWEEHLGNTRIADLPRIFEAAGIPAEMLQPNDVPETVELFAESLGAIVSREKWWKDESKCELIDNWHAMRLIEIRDTELVVMNPGYAPRQSRLESLPIRDLKAIGSRIFVFRRREENA
;
A
#
# COMPACT_ATOMS: atom_id res chain seq x y z
N MET A 1 -14.23 -18.13 8.04
CA MET A 1 -14.56 -16.91 7.25
C MET A 1 -13.35 -16.51 6.39
N PHE A 2 -12.89 -17.42 5.51
CA PHE A 2 -11.82 -17.17 4.50
C PHE A 2 -12.18 -17.76 3.12
N GLU A 3 -13.25 -18.56 3.02
CA GLU A 3 -13.75 -19.19 1.78
C GLU A 3 -14.15 -18.18 0.67
N LYS A 4 -14.13 -16.87 0.94
CA LYS A 4 -14.52 -15.84 -0.02
C LYS A 4 -13.38 -15.28 -0.88
N LEU A 5 -12.11 -15.64 -0.65
CA LEU A 5 -10.98 -15.07 -1.42
C LEU A 5 -10.31 -16.07 -2.37
N GLU A 6 -10.56 -17.37 -2.20
CA GLU A 6 -9.98 -18.42 -3.04
C GLU A 6 -10.45 -18.29 -4.49
N GLY A 7 -9.52 -18.34 -5.45
CA GLY A 7 -9.80 -18.19 -6.89
C GLY A 7 -10.10 -16.76 -7.39
N GLN A 8 -10.15 -15.74 -6.51
CA GLN A 8 -10.40 -14.36 -6.95
C GLN A 8 -9.14 -13.63 -7.46
N PHE A 9 -7.96 -14.14 -7.09
CA PHE A 9 -6.64 -13.59 -7.44
C PHE A 9 -5.69 -14.73 -7.87
N PRO A 10 -5.96 -15.42 -8.99
CA PRO A 10 -5.17 -16.57 -9.45
C PRO A 10 -3.67 -16.25 -9.61
N GLU A 11 -3.33 -15.00 -9.93
CA GLU A 11 -1.95 -14.50 -10.00
C GLU A 11 -1.17 -14.63 -8.68
N TRP A 12 -1.85 -14.69 -7.53
CA TRP A 12 -1.21 -14.88 -6.22
C TRP A 12 -0.80 -16.34 -5.97
N GLU A 13 -1.43 -17.29 -6.64
CA GLU A 13 -1.07 -18.71 -6.53
C GLU A 13 0.24 -18.99 -7.26
N GLU A 14 0.47 -18.33 -8.40
CA GLU A 14 1.71 -18.41 -9.18
C GLU A 14 2.83 -17.54 -8.58
N HIS A 15 2.48 -16.39 -7.99
CA HIS A 15 3.42 -15.42 -7.42
C HIS A 15 2.95 -14.91 -6.06
N LEU A 16 3.10 -15.73 -5.01
CA LEU A 16 2.72 -15.40 -3.64
C LEU A 16 3.28 -14.04 -3.19
N GLY A 17 2.39 -13.14 -2.79
CA GLY A 17 2.73 -11.80 -2.32
C GLY A 17 2.95 -10.75 -3.41
N ASN A 18 2.78 -11.11 -4.69
CA ASN A 18 2.78 -10.14 -5.79
C ASN A 18 1.37 -9.57 -6.00
N THR A 19 1.12 -8.36 -5.52
CA THR A 19 -0.14 -7.65 -5.73
C THR A 19 0.12 -6.38 -6.51
N ARG A 20 -0.57 -6.20 -7.65
CA ARG A 20 -0.51 -4.93 -8.38
C ARG A 20 -1.39 -3.91 -7.66
N ILE A 21 -0.93 -2.66 -7.62
CA ILE A 21 -1.68 -1.55 -7.00
C ILE A 21 -3.09 -1.42 -7.59
N ALA A 22 -3.25 -1.66 -8.90
CA ALA A 22 -4.55 -1.59 -9.59
C ALA A 22 -5.58 -2.62 -9.08
N ASP A 23 -5.13 -3.71 -8.44
CA ASP A 23 -6.01 -4.75 -7.90
C ASP A 23 -6.52 -4.42 -6.49
N LEU A 24 -5.95 -3.41 -5.81
CA LEU A 24 -6.30 -3.08 -4.43
C LEU A 24 -7.80 -2.81 -4.24
N PRO A 25 -8.50 -2.00 -5.08
CA PRO A 25 -9.94 -1.84 -4.95
C PRO A 25 -10.73 -3.15 -5.02
N ARG A 26 -10.33 -4.08 -5.91
CA ARG A 26 -10.98 -5.40 -6.06
C ARG A 26 -10.79 -6.26 -4.80
N ILE A 27 -9.63 -6.17 -4.14
CA ILE A 27 -9.34 -6.87 -2.88
C ILE A 27 -10.21 -6.33 -1.74
N PHE A 28 -10.37 -5.02 -1.66
CA PHE A 28 -11.27 -4.38 -0.68
C PHE A 28 -12.73 -4.79 -0.91
N GLU A 29 -13.20 -4.79 -2.16
CA GLU A 29 -14.53 -5.28 -2.54
C GLU A 29 -14.75 -6.74 -2.13
N ALA A 30 -13.79 -7.61 -2.42
CA ALA A 30 -13.81 -9.02 -2.05
C ALA A 30 -13.87 -9.24 -0.52
N ALA A 31 -13.25 -8.34 0.25
CA ALA A 31 -13.32 -8.31 1.70
C ALA A 31 -14.64 -7.72 2.25
N GLY A 32 -15.57 -7.31 1.39
CA GLY A 32 -16.83 -6.69 1.77
C GLY A 32 -16.70 -5.22 2.21
N ILE A 33 -15.64 -4.54 1.74
CA ILE A 33 -15.37 -3.14 2.05
C ILE A 33 -15.31 -2.39 0.71
N PRO A 34 -16.44 -1.92 0.15
CA PRO A 34 -16.42 -1.19 -1.10
C PRO A 34 -15.64 0.11 -0.91
N ALA A 35 -14.47 0.19 -1.54
CA ALA A 35 -13.55 1.29 -1.40
C ALA A 35 -13.24 1.93 -2.76
N GLU A 36 -13.16 3.25 -2.78
CA GLU A 36 -12.47 3.97 -3.83
C GLU A 36 -11.00 4.20 -3.45
N MET A 37 -10.13 4.20 -4.46
CA MET A 37 -8.70 4.46 -4.28
C MET A 37 -8.37 5.81 -4.91
N LEU A 38 -7.89 6.73 -4.09
CA LEU A 38 -7.46 8.07 -4.47
C LEU A 38 -5.93 8.17 -4.39
N GLN A 39 -5.31 8.91 -5.29
CA GLN A 39 -3.88 9.16 -5.29
C GLN A 39 -3.63 10.67 -5.10
N PRO A 40 -3.29 11.13 -3.88
CA PRO A 40 -2.94 12.53 -3.66
C PRO A 40 -1.69 12.94 -4.45
N ASN A 41 -1.65 14.19 -4.87
CA ASN A 41 -0.57 14.79 -5.66
C ASN A 41 0.49 15.44 -4.78
N ASP A 42 0.12 15.89 -3.58
CA ASP A 42 1.02 16.56 -2.65
C ASP A 42 0.74 16.23 -1.18
N VAL A 43 1.55 16.83 -0.29
CA VAL A 43 1.49 16.58 1.16
C VAL A 43 0.21 17.17 1.77
N PRO A 44 -0.19 18.43 1.51
CA PRO A 44 -1.48 18.95 1.97
C PRO A 44 -2.67 18.06 1.58
N GLU A 45 -2.77 17.66 0.31
CA GLU A 45 -3.86 16.80 -0.17
C GLU A 45 -3.80 15.42 0.49
N THR A 46 -2.60 14.88 0.72
CA THR A 46 -2.43 13.62 1.46
C THR A 46 -3.01 13.71 2.86
N VAL A 47 -2.72 14.80 3.59
CA VAL A 47 -3.21 15.01 4.96
C VAL A 47 -4.73 15.10 4.98
N GLU A 48 -5.31 15.88 4.08
CA GLU A 48 -6.76 16.04 3.95
C GLU A 48 -7.45 14.71 3.62
N LEU A 49 -6.96 13.99 2.60
CA LEU A 49 -7.58 12.74 2.17
C LEU A 49 -7.48 11.65 3.25
N PHE A 50 -6.36 11.60 3.98
CA PHE A 50 -6.10 10.57 4.98
C PHE A 50 -6.98 10.69 6.23
N ALA A 51 -7.33 11.91 6.65
CA ALA A 51 -8.08 12.16 7.89
C ALA A 51 -9.44 11.44 7.94
N GLU A 52 -10.10 11.27 6.79
CA GLU A 52 -11.42 10.64 6.66
C GLU A 52 -11.36 9.28 5.95
N SER A 53 -10.15 8.71 5.82
CA SER A 53 -9.93 7.49 5.06
C SER A 53 -10.22 6.22 5.87
N LEU A 54 -10.47 5.11 5.16
CA LEU A 54 -10.41 3.75 5.70
C LEU A 54 -8.95 3.32 5.98
N GLY A 55 -8.00 4.02 5.37
CA GLY A 55 -6.57 3.81 5.49
C GLY A 55 -5.84 4.28 4.23
N ALA A 56 -4.52 4.24 4.29
CA ALA A 56 -3.69 4.53 3.13
C ALA A 56 -2.49 3.58 3.06
N ILE A 57 -1.97 3.41 1.84
CA ILE A 57 -0.78 2.64 1.54
C ILE A 57 0.26 3.59 0.96
N VAL A 58 1.46 3.58 1.53
CA VAL A 58 2.67 4.14 0.93
C VAL A 58 3.32 3.03 0.12
N SER A 59 3.43 3.22 -1.18
CA SER A 59 4.12 2.31 -2.08
C SER A 59 5.43 2.93 -2.56
N ARG A 60 6.51 2.16 -2.51
CA ARG A 60 7.85 2.63 -2.93
C ARG A 60 8.52 1.61 -3.82
N GLU A 61 9.35 2.07 -4.74
CA GLU A 61 10.30 1.20 -5.44
C GLU A 61 11.23 0.56 -4.42
N LYS A 62 11.42 -0.76 -4.54
CA LYS A 62 12.31 -1.52 -3.67
C LYS A 62 13.24 -2.38 -4.51
N TRP A 63 14.53 -2.14 -4.29
CA TRP A 63 15.59 -2.94 -4.86
C TRP A 63 15.71 -4.24 -4.08
N TRP A 64 15.51 -5.37 -4.76
CA TRP A 64 15.85 -6.67 -4.22
C TRP A 64 17.25 -7.05 -4.69
N LYS A 65 18.06 -7.56 -3.78
CA LYS A 65 19.34 -8.19 -4.10
C LYS A 65 19.24 -9.62 -3.59
N ASP A 66 19.10 -10.58 -4.49
CA ASP A 66 19.34 -11.97 -4.14
C ASP A 66 20.84 -12.26 -4.26
N GLU A 67 21.32 -13.32 -3.62
CA GLU A 67 22.75 -13.67 -3.56
C GLU A 67 23.37 -14.00 -4.93
N SER A 68 22.55 -14.18 -5.97
CA SER A 68 22.94 -14.51 -7.34
C SER A 68 22.79 -13.34 -8.33
N LYS A 69 21.97 -12.31 -8.04
CA LYS A 69 21.73 -11.14 -8.90
C LYS A 69 21.26 -9.89 -8.14
N CYS A 70 21.80 -8.73 -8.52
CA CYS A 70 21.16 -7.42 -8.30
C CYS A 70 20.25 -7.12 -9.51
N GLU A 71 19.04 -7.66 -9.54
CA GLU A 71 18.04 -7.20 -10.52
C GLU A 71 17.10 -6.22 -9.81
N LEU A 72 16.85 -5.06 -10.43
CA LEU A 72 15.68 -4.26 -10.11
C LEU A 72 14.47 -5.10 -10.51
N ILE A 73 13.96 -5.87 -9.57
CA ILE A 73 12.62 -6.42 -9.69
C ILE A 73 11.71 -5.24 -9.35
N ASP A 74 10.89 -4.80 -10.30
CA ASP A 74 9.88 -3.73 -10.16
C ASP A 74 8.77 -4.11 -9.15
N ASN A 75 9.15 -4.65 -8.00
CA ASN A 75 8.26 -4.95 -6.91
C ASN A 75 8.12 -3.70 -6.04
N TRP A 76 6.99 -3.06 -6.24
CA TRP A 76 6.49 -1.98 -5.42
C TRP A 76 6.26 -2.49 -4.00
N HIS A 77 7.06 -2.01 -3.04
CA HIS A 77 6.93 -2.36 -1.63
C HIS A 77 5.85 -1.48 -0.99
N ALA A 78 4.71 -2.09 -0.68
CA ALA A 78 3.59 -1.45 -0.03
C ALA A 78 3.71 -1.50 1.50
N MET A 79 3.49 -0.37 2.15
CA MET A 79 3.47 -0.20 3.61
C MET A 79 2.19 0.52 3.99
N ARG A 80 1.59 0.17 5.13
CA ARG A 80 0.40 0.87 5.61
C ARG A 80 0.81 2.20 6.24
N LEU A 81 0.20 3.31 5.82
CA LEU A 81 0.32 4.59 6.50
C LEU A 81 -0.49 4.54 7.81
N ILE A 82 0.15 4.92 8.91
CA ILE A 82 -0.45 4.92 10.26
C ILE A 82 -0.72 6.35 10.71
N GLU A 83 0.25 7.25 10.50
CA GLU A 83 0.19 8.62 10.99
C GLU A 83 0.98 9.54 10.05
N ILE A 84 0.54 10.79 9.93
CA ILE A 84 1.27 11.86 9.27
C ILE A 84 1.58 12.91 10.33
N ARG A 85 2.86 13.24 10.50
CA ARG A 85 3.36 14.29 11.39
C ARG A 85 4.01 15.39 10.58
N ASP A 86 4.33 16.52 11.20
CA ASP A 86 4.88 17.70 10.53
C ASP A 86 6.08 17.41 9.59
N THR A 87 6.94 16.45 9.95
CA THR A 87 8.16 16.14 9.19
C THR A 87 8.29 14.69 8.75
N GLU A 88 7.41 13.80 9.20
CA GLU A 88 7.53 12.36 8.99
C GLU A 88 6.19 11.66 8.77
N LEU A 89 6.25 10.53 8.08
CA LEU A 89 5.18 9.56 7.94
C LEU A 89 5.52 8.36 8.81
N VAL A 90 4.59 7.96 9.66
CA VAL A 90 4.71 6.72 10.41
C VAL A 90 4.02 5.63 9.61
N VAL A 91 4.76 4.59 9.23
CA VAL A 91 4.26 3.48 8.43
C VAL A 91 4.44 2.15 9.17
N MET A 92 3.52 1.21 8.94
CA MET A 92 3.71 -0.19 9.27
C MET A 92 4.32 -0.89 8.06
N ASN A 93 5.60 -1.25 8.17
CA ASN A 93 6.29 -2.04 7.18
C ASN A 93 6.01 -3.53 7.44
N PRO A 94 5.39 -4.28 6.49
CA PRO A 94 5.09 -5.70 6.67
C PRO A 94 6.33 -6.59 6.71
N GLY A 95 7.51 -6.08 6.36
CA GLY A 95 8.75 -6.84 6.34
C GLY A 95 8.84 -7.81 5.16
N TYR A 96 9.59 -8.89 5.35
CA TYR A 96 9.68 -10.05 4.46
C TYR A 96 9.89 -11.25 5.37
N ALA A 97 9.22 -12.37 5.13
CA ALA A 97 9.41 -13.55 5.97
C ALA A 97 10.90 -13.96 5.99
N PRO A 98 11.49 -14.30 7.17
CA PRO A 98 10.85 -14.45 8.49
C PRO A 98 10.83 -13.17 9.35
N ARG A 99 11.23 -12.02 8.80
CA ARG A 99 11.29 -10.74 9.50
C ARG A 99 9.88 -10.24 9.82
N GLN A 100 9.64 -9.95 11.09
CA GLN A 100 8.37 -9.41 11.57
C GLN A 100 8.10 -8.00 11.03
N SER A 101 6.81 -7.66 10.96
CA SER A 101 6.36 -6.29 10.70
C SER A 101 6.87 -5.33 11.76
N ARG A 102 7.14 -4.08 11.36
CA ARG A 102 7.63 -3.04 12.28
C ARG A 102 7.13 -1.66 11.88
N LEU A 103 7.04 -0.77 12.86
CA LEU A 103 6.81 0.65 12.60
C LEU A 103 8.11 1.31 12.14
N GLU A 104 8.00 2.17 11.12
CA GLU A 104 9.10 2.95 10.57
C GLU A 104 8.65 4.41 10.41
N SER A 105 9.58 5.33 10.64
CA SER A 105 9.41 6.75 10.31
C SER A 105 10.09 7.06 8.99
N LEU A 106 9.35 7.66 8.06
CA LEU A 106 9.85 8.11 6.77
C LEU A 106 9.79 9.63 6.70
N PRO A 107 10.86 10.34 6.31
CA PRO A 107 10.79 11.78 6.08
C PRO A 107 9.72 12.14 5.05
N ILE A 108 8.90 13.17 5.31
CA ILE A 108 7.84 13.60 4.37
C ILE A 108 8.38 13.95 2.98
N ARG A 109 9.61 14.47 2.91
CA ARG A 109 10.29 14.76 1.63
C ARG A 109 10.43 13.54 0.72
N ASP A 110 10.45 12.33 1.29
CA ASP A 110 10.61 11.09 0.54
C ASP A 110 9.39 10.76 -0.32
N LEU A 111 8.23 11.38 -0.03
CA LEU A 111 7.06 11.33 -0.91
C LEU A 111 7.35 11.85 -2.32
N LYS A 112 8.26 12.82 -2.44
CA LYS A 112 8.63 13.38 -3.73
C LYS A 112 9.90 12.74 -4.32
N ALA A 113 10.74 12.11 -3.50
CA ALA A 113 12.12 11.80 -3.87
C ALA A 113 12.36 10.40 -4.44
N ILE A 114 11.47 9.41 -4.21
CA ILE A 114 11.76 7.98 -4.51
C ILE A 114 10.64 7.33 -5.33
N GLY A 115 9.97 8.08 -6.20
CA GLY A 115 8.81 7.56 -6.94
C GLY A 115 7.72 6.98 -6.02
N SER A 116 7.74 7.37 -4.74
CA SER A 116 6.84 6.84 -3.73
C SER A 116 5.46 7.40 -3.98
N ARG A 117 4.46 6.53 -4.00
CA ARG A 117 3.06 6.90 -4.25
C ARG A 117 2.26 6.58 -3.02
N ILE A 118 1.42 7.52 -2.60
CA ILE A 118 0.39 7.26 -1.60
C ILE A 118 -0.89 6.91 -2.32
N PHE A 119 -1.57 5.88 -1.82
CA PHE A 119 -2.92 5.51 -2.20
C PHE A 119 -3.81 5.59 -0.95
N VAL A 120 -4.80 6.47 -0.96
CA VAL A 120 -5.76 6.64 0.11
C VAL A 120 -7.05 5.91 -0.26
N PHE A 121 -7.62 5.17 0.68
CA PHE A 121 -8.85 4.40 0.48
C PHE A 121 -10.00 5.06 1.23
N ARG A 122 -11.08 5.41 0.53
CA ARG A 122 -12.32 5.91 1.14
C ARG A 122 -13.45 4.94 0.89
N ARG A 123 -14.44 4.91 1.79
CA ARG A 123 -15.64 4.11 1.56
C ARG A 123 -16.37 4.71 0.37
N ARG A 124 -16.72 3.88 -0.62
CA ARG A 124 -17.58 4.32 -1.71
C ARG A 124 -18.96 4.60 -1.13
N GLU A 125 -19.50 5.80 -1.34
CA GLU A 125 -20.90 6.06 -0.98
C GLU A 125 -21.79 5.14 -1.82
N GLU A 126 -22.65 4.38 -1.15
CA GLU A 126 -23.76 3.72 -1.85
C GLU A 126 -24.67 4.84 -2.34
N ASN A 127 -24.80 5.00 -3.66
CA ASN A 127 -25.83 5.87 -4.22
C ASN A 127 -27.18 5.46 -3.60
N ALA A 128 -27.76 6.36 -2.82
CA ALA A 128 -29.12 6.25 -2.29
C ALA A 128 -30.16 6.21 -3.42
#